data_AF-X1VZW8-F1
#
_entry.id   AF-X1VZW8-F1
#
_cell.length_a   1.000
_cell.length_b   1.000
_cell.length_c   1.000
_cell.angle_alpha   90.00
_cell.angle_beta   90.00
_cell.angle_gamma   90.00
#
_symmetry.space_group_name_H-M   'P 1'
#
loop_
_entity.id
_entity.type
_entity.pdbx_description
1 polymer ?
#
loop_
_entity_poly.entity_id
_entity_poly.type
_entity_poly.pdbx_seq_one_letter_code
_entity_poly.pdbx_strand_id
1 'polypeptide(L)' 'GSEMQIKVQQLKHNEKLLLVVGTEKTAGTVTKILKNSFILNLSPPICPPENSIFAISRNINRRFRLIGYGRIFNQNQ' A
#
# COMPACT_ATOMS: atom_id res chain seq x y z
N GLY A 1 -10.23 -21.62 -7.01
CA GLY A 1 -10.79 -20.27 -6.85
C GLY A 1 -10.36 -19.43 -8.03
N SER A 2 -11.13 -19.43 -9.10
CA SER A 2 -10.87 -18.68 -10.33
C SER A 2 -11.68 -17.39 -10.32
N GLU A 3 -11.26 -16.46 -9.47
CA GLU A 3 -11.74 -15.08 -9.58
C GLU A 3 -10.81 -14.38 -10.57
N MET A 4 -11.36 -14.05 -11.75
CA MET A 4 -10.73 -13.36 -12.88
C MET A 4 -9.52 -12.52 -12.49
N GLN A 5 -8.39 -12.70 -13.20
CA GLN A 5 -7.21 -11.83 -13.05
C GLN A 5 -7.56 -10.43 -13.54
N ILE A 6 -8.00 -9.57 -12.62
CA ILE A 6 -8.30 -8.17 -12.90
C ILE A 6 -6.96 -7.44 -13.07
N LYS A 7 -6.80 -6.73 -14.19
CA LYS A 7 -5.61 -5.89 -14.43
C LYS A 7 -5.49 -4.85 -13.31
N VAL A 8 -4.32 -4.79 -12.67
CA VAL A 8 -4.05 -3.82 -11.62
C VAL A 8 -4.07 -2.42 -12.22
N GLN A 9 -5.05 -1.61 -11.81
CA GLN A 9 -5.14 -0.20 -12.16
C GLN A 9 -4.21 0.64 -11.28
N GLN A 10 -3.80 1.81 -11.77
CA GLN A 10 -3.05 2.78 -10.97
C GLN A 10 -3.79 3.16 -9.68
N LEU A 11 -3.03 3.56 -8.66
CA LEU A 11 -3.58 4.07 -7.41
C LEU A 11 -4.30 5.39 -7.63
N LYS A 12 -5.43 5.59 -6.93
CA LYS A 12 -6.21 6.83 -6.99
C LYS A 12 -5.95 7.70 -5.76
N HIS A 13 -6.19 8.99 -5.90
CA HIS A 13 -6.12 9.91 -4.78
C HIS A 13 -7.21 9.59 -3.75
N ASN A 14 -6.88 9.72 -2.45
CA ASN A 14 -7.73 9.41 -1.31
C ASN A 14 -8.21 7.95 -1.24
N GLU A 15 -7.49 7.05 -1.93
CA GLU A 15 -7.79 5.63 -1.90
C GLU A 15 -7.20 4.98 -0.64
N LYS A 16 -8.00 4.16 0.05
CA LYS A 16 -7.57 3.41 1.23
C LYS A 16 -7.01 2.04 0.83
N LEU A 17 -5.79 1.77 1.24
CA LEU A 17 -5.04 0.55 1.02
C LEU A 17 -4.76 -0.15 2.35
N LEU A 18 -4.53 -1.46 2.27
CA LEU A 18 -3.99 -2.23 3.38
C LEU A 18 -2.51 -2.49 3.11
N LEU A 19 -1.67 -2.07 4.05
CA LEU A 19 -0.23 -2.26 4.01
C LEU A 19 0.14 -3.29 5.06
N VAL A 20 1.04 -4.19 4.70
CA VAL A 20 1.60 -5.18 5.63
C VAL A 20 3.10 -5.11 5.57
N VAL A 21 3.75 -4.97 6.72
CA VAL A 21 5.20 -4.95 6.87
C VAL A 21 5.58 -5.91 7.99
N GLY A 22 6.37 -6.94 7.64
CA GLY A 22 6.63 -8.05 8.56
C GLY A 22 5.33 -8.68 9.07
N THR A 23 5.07 -8.55 10.36
CA THR A 23 3.85 -9.04 11.02
C THR A 23 2.78 -7.97 11.24
N GLU A 24 3.12 -6.68 11.07
CA GLU A 24 2.21 -5.57 11.33
C GLU A 24 1.35 -5.24 10.11
N LYS A 25 0.09 -4.91 10.38
CA LYS A 25 -0.89 -4.48 9.36
C LYS A 25 -1.33 -3.05 9.69
N THR A 26 -1.31 -2.17 8.69
CA THR A 26 -1.78 -0.79 8.83
C THR A 26 -2.62 -0.39 7.62
N ALA A 27 -3.56 0.53 7.80
CA ALA A 27 -4.24 1.14 6.67
C ALA A 27 -3.43 2.36 6.20
N GLY A 28 -3.26 2.49 4.88
CA GLY A 28 -2.62 3.65 4.25
C GLY A 28 -3.58 4.33 3.30
N THR A 29 -3.79 5.63 3.46
CA THR A 29 -4.58 6.43 2.51
C THR A 29 -3.65 7.18 1.56
N VAL A 30 -3.85 7.05 0.25
CA VAL A 30 -3.05 7.76 -0.76
C VAL A 30 -3.35 9.26 -0.71
N THR A 31 -2.37 10.06 -0.31
CA THR A 31 -2.51 11.53 -0.23
C THR A 31 -1.94 12.23 -1.45
N LYS A 32 -0.85 11.71 -2.05
CA LYS A 32 -0.28 12.28 -3.27
C LYS A 32 0.24 11.18 -4.19
N ILE A 33 0.05 11.39 -5.49
CA ILE A 33 0.56 10.55 -6.56
C ILE A 33 1.69 11.34 -7.23
N LEU A 34 2.91 10.82 -7.17
CA LEU A 34 4.08 11.38 -7.85
C LEU A 34 4.41 10.50 -9.08
N LYS A 35 5.36 10.94 -9.90
CA LYS A 35 5.73 10.24 -11.15
C LYS A 35 6.17 8.79 -10.93
N ASN A 36 6.91 8.54 -9.85
CA ASN A 36 7.52 7.24 -9.54
C ASN A 36 7.26 6.77 -8.09
N SER A 37 6.50 7.53 -7.31
CA SER A 37 6.28 7.26 -5.89
C SER A 37 4.90 7.74 -5.44
N PHE A 38 4.50 7.30 -4.25
CA PHE A 38 3.22 7.65 -3.65
C PHE A 38 3.47 8.10 -2.21
N ILE A 39 2.72 9.10 -1.77
CA ILE A 39 2.69 9.50 -0.37
C ILE A 39 1.41 8.93 0.24
N LEU A 40 1.57 8.22 1.35
CA LEU A 40 0.52 7.52 2.06
C LEU A 40 0.46 8.07 3.49
N ASN A 41 -0.75 8.38 3.97
CA ASN A 41 -0.97 8.64 5.39
C ASN A 41 -1.38 7.35 6.09
N LEU A 42 -0.66 6.98 7.16
CA LEU A 42 -0.83 5.71 7.85
C LEU A 42 -1.76 5.85 9.07
N SER A 43 -2.65 4.89 9.24
CA SER A 43 -3.54 4.81 10.40
C SER A 43 -3.86 3.34 10.71
N PRO A 44 -3.34 2.78 11.81
CA PRO A 44 -2.45 3.40 12.81
C PRO A 44 -1.03 3.68 12.27
N PRO A 45 -0.27 4.62 12.86
CA PRO A 45 1.15 4.77 12.56
C PRO A 45 1.93 3.52 12.99
N ILE A 46 3.01 3.23 12.28
CA ILE A 46 3.87 2.05 12.50
C ILE A 46 5.33 2.46 12.43
N CYS A 47 6.22 1.67 13.04
CA CYS A 47 7.67 1.89 13.03
C CYS A 47 8.38 0.73 12.30
N PRO A 48 8.40 0.74 10.96
CA PRO A 48 9.06 -0.28 10.17
C PRO A 48 10.59 -0.08 10.19
N PRO A 49 11.39 -1.15 10.26
CA PRO A 49 12.85 -1.07 10.08
C PRO A 49 13.23 -0.44 8.74
N GLU A 50 14.44 0.13 8.67
CA GLU A 50 15.02 0.60 7.42
C GLU A 50 14.99 -0.49 6.34
N ASN A 51 14.74 -0.09 5.08
CA ASN A 51 14.66 -1.00 3.92
C ASN A 51 13.57 -2.08 3.98
N SER A 52 12.60 -1.97 4.89
CA SER A 52 11.47 -2.89 4.97
C SER A 52 10.65 -2.92 3.68
N ILE A 53 10.15 -4.12 3.37
CA ILE A 53 9.24 -4.36 2.25
C ILE A 53 7.80 -4.27 2.75
N PHE A 54 6.99 -3.49 2.03
CA PHE A 54 5.57 -3.33 2.29
C PHE A 54 4.79 -4.10 1.23
N ALA A 55 4.00 -5.08 1.67
CA ALA A 55 2.99 -5.67 0.81
C ALA A 55 1.78 -4.74 0.73
N ILE A 56 1.35 -4.44 -0.49
CA ILE A 56 0.27 -3.48 -0.74
C ILE A 56 -0.95 -4.25 -1.24
N SER A 57 -2.03 -4.17 -0.48
CA SER A 57 -3.30 -4.81 -0.80
C SER A 57 -4.40 -3.78 -1.00
N ARG A 58 -5.25 -4.03 -1.99
CA ARG A 58 -6.41 -3.19 -2.34
C ARG A 58 -7.69 -3.93 -2.03
N ASN A 59 -8.70 -3.22 -1.53
CA ASN A 59 -10.03 -3.80 -1.34
C ASN A 59 -10.74 -3.88 -2.69
N ILE A 60 -11.02 -5.10 -3.16
CA ILE A 60 -11.74 -5.40 -4.39
C ILE A 60 -12.90 -6.31 -4.01
N ASN A 61 -14.13 -5.86 -4.20
CA ASN A 61 -15.35 -6.63 -3.89
C ASN A 61 -15.36 -7.19 -2.46
N ARG A 62 -15.03 -6.35 -1.46
CA ARG A 62 -14.99 -6.68 -0.02
C ARG A 62 -13.86 -7.63 0.40
N ARG A 63 -12.92 -7.96 -0.49
CA ARG A 63 -11.74 -8.77 -0.18
C ARG A 63 -10.47 -7.99 -0.50
N PHE A 64 -9.48 -8.08 0.37
CA PHE A 64 -8.16 -7.53 0.08
C PHE A 64 -7.43 -8.45 -0.90
N ARG A 65 -6.95 -7.87 -1.99
CA ARG A 65 -6.06 -8.56 -2.94
C ARG A 65 -4.73 -7.86 -2.99
N LEU A 66 -3.65 -8.65 -3.01
CA LEU A 66 -2.30 -8.16 -3.20
C LEU A 66 -2.20 -7.54 -4.61
N ILE A 67 -1.80 -6.28 -4.68
CA ILE A 67 -1.61 -5.55 -5.94
C ILE A 67 -0.15 -5.23 -6.23
N GLY A 68 0.74 -5.41 -5.26
CA GLY A 68 2.17 -5.19 -5.44
C GLY A 68 2.91 -5.09 -4.11
N TYR A 69 4.16 -4.67 -4.20
CA TYR A 69 5.02 -4.38 -3.05
C TYR A 69 5.73 -3.04 -3.26
N GLY A 70 6.18 -2.44 -2.16
CA GLY A 70 6.94 -1.21 -2.17
C GLY A 70 8.00 -1.19 -1.07
N ARG A 71 8.88 -0.21 -1.13
CA ARG A 71 9.82 0.14 -0.07
C ARG A 71 9.65 1.62 0.23
N ILE A 72 10.03 2.03 1.43
CA ILE A 72 10.09 3.45 1.76
C ILE A 72 11.20 4.07 0.90
N PHE A 73 10.83 5.09 0.10
CA PHE A 73 11.77 5.74 -0.83
C PHE A 73 12.51 6.93 -0.19
N ASN A 74 11.99 7.48 0.92
CA ASN A 74 12.66 8.54 1.68
C ASN A 74 12.28 8.43 3.16
N GLN A 75 13.27 8.24 4.03
CA GLN A 75 13.14 8.48 5.47
C GLN A 75 13.70 9.83 5.93
N ASN A 76 14.18 10.68 5.02
CA ASN A 76 14.90 11.91 5.36
C ASN A 76 14.34 13.09 4.54
N GLN A 77 14.13 14.29 5.09
CA GLN A 77 14.77 14.92 6.25
C GLN A 77 13.82 15.23 7.41
#